data_AF-A0A0R1NT90-F1
#
_entry.id   AF-A0A0R1NT90-F1
#
_cell.length_a   1.000
_cell.length_b   1.000
_cell.length_c   1.000
_cell.angle_alpha   90.00
_cell.angle_beta   90.00
_cell.angle_gamma   90.00
#
_symmetry.space_group_name_H-M   'P 1'
#
loop_
_entity.id
_entity.type
_entity.pdbx_description
1 polymer ?
#
loop_
_entity_poly.entity_id
_entity_poly.type
_entity_poly.pdbx_seq_one_letter_code
_entity_poly.pdbx_strand_id
1 'polypeptide(L)'
;MEKLVSAYPDILFEACSSGGGRFDAGMAYYMPQIWTSDDTDAVDRMKIQYGTSLVYPVNMMGAHVSVSPNEQNGRYTSLATRYAVAMSGDLGYELDLTKLSSEDSLEIEKEINDYKKLRHLIQFGDFYRLNHHLAAIRQHGTSFLKIKKKF
;
A
#
# COMPACT_ATOMS: atom_id res chain seq x y z
N MET A 1 19.96 -14.15 -3.87
CA MET A 1 18.68 -14.26 -3.15
C MET A 1 18.49 -15.65 -2.58
N GLU A 2 18.52 -16.71 -3.41
CA GLU A 2 18.41 -18.12 -2.97
C GLU A 2 19.19 -18.48 -1.69
N LYS A 3 20.49 -18.20 -1.64
CA LYS A 3 21.32 -18.47 -0.45
C LYS A 3 20.82 -17.81 0.84
N LEU A 4 20.21 -16.62 0.74
CA LEU A 4 19.71 -15.86 1.90
C LEU A 4 18.37 -16.41 2.38
N VAL A 5 17.41 -16.55 1.47
CA VAL A 5 16.07 -17.02 1.82
C VAL A 5 16.08 -18.46 2.35
N SER A 6 17.00 -19.29 1.84
CA SER A 6 17.16 -20.68 2.28
C SER A 6 17.92 -20.80 3.62
N ALA A 7 18.80 -19.84 3.94
CA ALA A 7 19.51 -19.83 5.22
C ALA A 7 18.67 -19.21 6.36
N TYR A 8 17.75 -18.30 6.03
CA TYR A 8 16.93 -17.57 6.99
C TYR A 8 15.44 -17.61 6.59
N PRO A 9 14.80 -18.80 6.63
CA PRO A 9 13.45 -18.99 6.10
C PRO A 9 12.36 -18.22 6.85
N ASP A 10 12.61 -17.85 8.11
CA ASP A 10 11.66 -17.12 8.94
C ASP A 10 11.75 -15.58 8.78
N ILE A 11 12.72 -15.08 8.01
CA ILE A 11 12.82 -13.64 7.72
C ILE A 11 11.88 -13.29 6.56
N LEU A 12 10.98 -12.33 6.82
CA LEU A 12 10.22 -11.67 5.77
C LEU A 12 11.13 -10.66 5.05
N PHE A 13 11.44 -10.93 3.79
CA PHE A 13 12.17 -10.01 2.93
C PHE A 13 11.21 -9.19 2.06
N GLU A 14 11.40 -7.87 2.05
CA GLU A 14 10.78 -6.95 1.11
C GLU A 14 11.79 -6.52 0.06
N ALA A 15 11.45 -6.67 -1.22
CA ALA A 15 12.30 -6.22 -2.32
C ALA A 15 12.11 -4.72 -2.59
N CYS A 16 13.18 -4.03 -2.98
CA CYS A 16 13.11 -2.62 -3.34
C CYS A 16 14.17 -2.28 -4.38
N SER A 17 13.85 -1.36 -5.31
CA SER A 17 14.77 -0.81 -6.30
C SER A 17 14.32 0.60 -6.66
N SER A 18 14.52 1.55 -5.74
CA SER A 18 13.95 2.91 -5.81
C SER A 18 12.43 2.85 -6.01
N GLY A 19 11.76 2.24 -5.05
CA GLY A 19 10.40 1.75 -5.23
C GLY A 19 10.34 0.51 -6.12
N GLY A 20 9.37 0.51 -7.03
CA GLY A 20 9.03 -0.62 -7.89
C GLY A 20 9.92 -0.83 -9.12
N GLY A 21 11.16 -0.31 -9.15
CA GLY A 21 12.07 -0.46 -10.30
C GLY A 21 12.38 -1.92 -10.68
N ARG A 22 12.11 -2.86 -9.77
CA ARG A 22 12.15 -4.32 -9.96
C ARG A 22 10.91 -5.01 -9.40
N PHE A 23 9.72 -4.43 -9.66
CA PHE A 23 8.44 -5.06 -9.31
C PHE A 23 8.09 -6.17 -10.32
N ASP A 24 8.76 -7.31 -10.17
CA ASP A 24 8.65 -8.44 -11.10
C ASP A 24 8.50 -9.80 -10.40
N ALA A 25 7.94 -10.78 -11.11
CA ALA A 25 7.71 -12.12 -10.59
C ALA A 25 9.01 -12.87 -10.24
N GLY A 26 10.15 -12.48 -10.83
CA GLY A 26 11.46 -13.03 -10.50
C GLY A 26 11.89 -12.63 -9.10
N MET A 27 11.65 -11.37 -8.71
CA MET A 27 11.83 -10.93 -7.32
C MET A 27 10.80 -11.57 -6.38
N ALA A 28 9.54 -11.65 -6.81
CA ALA A 28 8.45 -12.22 -6.03
C ALA A 28 8.66 -13.69 -5.60
N TYR A 29 9.42 -14.44 -6.39
CA TYR A 29 9.81 -15.82 -6.05
C TYR A 29 10.61 -15.89 -4.73
N TYR A 30 11.43 -14.86 -4.45
CA TYR A 30 12.30 -14.82 -3.27
C TYR A 30 11.72 -13.94 -2.15
N MET A 31 11.01 -12.89 -2.50
CA MET A 31 10.56 -11.84 -1.57
C MET A 31 9.07 -11.62 -1.80
N PRO A 32 8.18 -12.02 -0.87
CA PRO A 32 6.75 -12.08 -1.11
C PRO A 32 6.08 -10.70 -1.22
N GLN A 33 6.80 -9.62 -0.89
CA GLN A 33 6.34 -8.24 -1.03
C GLN A 33 7.45 -7.34 -1.56
N ILE A 34 7.05 -6.28 -2.25
CA ILE A 34 7.95 -5.34 -2.93
C ILE A 34 7.48 -3.93 -2.60
N TRP A 35 8.42 -3.05 -2.28
CA TRP A 35 8.15 -1.63 -2.10
C TRP A 35 7.65 -1.04 -3.42
N THR A 36 6.36 -0.70 -3.49
CA THR A 36 5.70 -0.48 -4.78
C THR A 36 6.20 0.77 -5.50
N SER A 37 6.52 1.83 -4.76
CA SER A 37 6.97 3.12 -5.28
C SER A 37 7.50 3.98 -4.14
N ASP A 38 8.58 4.73 -4.37
CA ASP A 38 9.05 5.79 -3.47
C ASP A 38 8.07 6.96 -3.41
N ASP A 39 7.25 7.15 -4.46
CA ASP A 39 6.13 8.08 -4.41
C ASP A 39 5.03 7.50 -3.51
N THR A 40 4.86 8.12 -2.34
CA THR A 40 3.86 7.77 -1.33
C THR A 40 2.68 8.75 -1.28
N ASP A 41 2.57 9.69 -2.23
CA ASP A 41 1.40 10.56 -2.32
C ASP A 41 0.15 9.73 -2.60
N ALA A 42 -0.91 9.94 -1.81
CA ALA A 42 -2.11 9.13 -1.90
C ALA A 42 -2.77 9.19 -3.29
N VAL A 43 -2.74 10.35 -3.97
CA VAL A 43 -3.38 10.50 -5.28
C VAL A 43 -2.58 9.79 -6.37
N ASP A 44 -1.26 9.89 -6.35
CA ASP A 44 -0.40 9.20 -7.31
C ASP A 44 -0.37 7.68 -7.04
N ARG A 45 -0.35 7.26 -5.77
CA ARG A 45 -0.48 5.86 -5.35
C ARG A 45 -1.75 5.19 -5.84
N MET A 46 -2.88 5.91 -5.98
CA MET A 46 -4.09 5.33 -6.57
C MET A 46 -3.85 4.80 -8.00
N LYS A 47 -3.14 5.55 -8.84
CA LYS A 47 -2.82 5.13 -10.22
C LYS A 47 -1.78 4.01 -10.22
N ILE A 48 -0.74 4.14 -9.40
CA ILE A 48 0.36 3.17 -9.30
C ILE A 48 -0.20 1.82 -8.85
N GLN A 49 -0.90 1.77 -7.71
CA GLN A 49 -1.49 0.53 -7.20
C GLN A 49 -2.54 -0.06 -8.14
N TYR A 50 -3.33 0.78 -8.82
CA TYR A 50 -4.25 0.31 -9.86
C TYR A 50 -3.50 -0.39 -11.00
N GLY A 51 -2.43 0.22 -11.52
CA GLY A 51 -1.60 -0.36 -12.57
C GLY A 51 -0.90 -1.65 -12.15
N THR A 52 -0.28 -1.66 -10.97
CA THR A 52 0.39 -2.83 -10.40
C THR A 52 -0.59 -4.00 -10.22
N SER A 53 -1.83 -3.72 -9.79
CA SER A 53 -2.88 -4.73 -9.60
C SER A 53 -3.33 -5.44 -10.89
N LEU A 54 -2.92 -4.96 -12.08
CA LEU A 54 -3.23 -5.65 -13.34
C LEU A 54 -2.59 -7.03 -13.41
N VAL A 55 -1.44 -7.21 -12.76
CA VAL A 55 -0.65 -8.45 -12.80
C VAL A 55 -0.42 -9.01 -11.41
N TYR A 56 -0.17 -8.14 -10.41
CA TYR A 56 0.28 -8.56 -9.10
C TYR A 56 -0.83 -8.42 -8.05
N PRO A 57 -0.94 -9.37 -7.11
CA PRO A 57 -1.90 -9.29 -6.02
C PRO A 57 -1.54 -8.18 -5.02
N VAL A 58 -2.53 -7.73 -4.24
CA VAL A 58 -2.38 -6.58 -3.33
C VAL A 58 -1.43 -6.83 -2.16
N ASN A 59 -1.29 -8.07 -1.71
CA ASN A 59 -0.33 -8.43 -0.66
C ASN A 59 1.14 -8.29 -1.12
N MET A 60 1.42 -8.21 -2.42
CA MET A 60 2.77 -7.92 -2.89
C MET A 60 3.11 -6.43 -2.85
N MET A 61 2.12 -5.55 -2.68
CA MET A 61 2.29 -4.11 -2.80
C MET A 61 2.54 -3.46 -1.44
N GLY A 62 3.81 -3.23 -1.07
CA GLY A 62 4.14 -2.38 0.08
C GLY A 62 3.57 -0.98 -0.10
N ALA A 63 2.82 -0.49 0.89
CA ALA A 63 2.04 0.73 0.81
C ALA A 63 1.97 1.46 2.16
N HIS A 64 2.72 2.57 2.28
CA HIS A 64 2.81 3.30 3.53
C HIS A 64 2.01 4.60 3.52
N VAL A 65 1.45 4.93 4.69
CA VAL A 65 1.01 6.29 5.01
C VAL A 65 2.26 7.12 5.31
N SER A 66 2.46 8.22 4.60
CA SER A 66 3.60 9.13 4.81
C SER A 66 3.17 10.52 5.28
N VAL A 67 4.14 11.42 5.43
CA VAL A 67 3.93 12.82 5.81
C VAL A 67 3.12 13.59 4.74
N SER A 68 2.43 14.64 5.19
CA SER A 68 1.77 15.62 4.31
C SER A 68 2.12 17.04 4.78
N PRO A 69 2.60 17.94 3.90
CA PRO A 69 2.71 17.78 2.44
C PRO A 69 3.71 16.68 2.03
N ASN A 70 3.35 15.94 0.99
CA ASN A 70 4.16 14.82 0.49
C ASN A 70 5.54 15.32 0.01
N GLU A 71 6.61 14.58 0.29
CA GLU A 71 7.99 15.03 0.01
C GLU A 71 8.38 14.92 -1.46
N GLN A 72 7.76 14.01 -2.22
CA GLN A 72 8.06 13.80 -3.64
C GLN A 72 7.40 14.87 -4.53
N ASN A 73 6.18 15.31 -4.20
CA ASN A 73 5.40 16.20 -5.06
C ASN A 73 4.76 17.42 -4.37
N GLY A 74 4.91 17.57 -3.05
CA GLY A 74 4.39 18.70 -2.27
C GLY A 74 2.88 18.69 -2.03
N ARG A 75 2.16 17.63 -2.40
CA ARG A 75 0.69 17.59 -2.28
C ARG A 75 0.26 17.44 -0.82
N TYR A 76 -0.75 18.23 -0.44
CA TYR A 76 -1.46 18.05 0.82
C TYR A 76 -2.61 17.05 0.64
N THR A 77 -2.70 16.09 1.55
CA THR A 77 -3.82 15.12 1.64
C THR A 77 -4.23 14.95 3.10
N SER A 78 -5.45 14.48 3.36
CA SER A 78 -5.85 14.15 4.74
C SER A 78 -5.25 12.80 5.16
N LEU A 79 -5.02 12.61 6.47
CA LEU A 79 -4.55 11.33 7.02
C LEU A 79 -5.46 10.18 6.58
N ALA A 80 -6.77 10.34 6.71
CA ALA A 80 -7.77 9.36 6.29
C ALA A 80 -7.67 8.98 4.79
N THR A 81 -7.30 9.93 3.91
CA THR A 81 -7.10 9.62 2.48
C THR A 81 -5.84 8.80 2.26
N ARG A 82 -4.73 9.18 2.93
CA ARG A 82 -3.47 8.43 2.85
C ARG A 82 -3.65 7.00 3.37
N TYR A 83 -4.30 6.84 4.52
CA TYR A 83 -4.64 5.54 5.07
C TYR A 83 -5.52 4.71 4.13
N ALA A 84 -6.62 5.28 3.60
CA ALA A 84 -7.53 4.55 2.71
C ALA A 84 -6.83 4.01 1.45
N VAL A 85 -5.84 4.73 0.92
CA VAL A 85 -5.03 4.27 -0.22
C VAL A 85 -3.99 3.24 0.21
N ALA A 86 -3.26 3.50 1.29
CA ALA A 86 -2.23 2.60 1.80
C ALA A 86 -2.79 1.24 2.26
N MET A 87 -3.95 1.24 2.92
CA MET A 87 -4.62 0.03 3.37
C MET A 87 -5.10 -0.88 2.22
N SER A 88 -5.02 -0.41 0.96
CA SER A 88 -5.33 -1.23 -0.23
C SER A 88 -4.12 -2.06 -0.72
N GLY A 89 -3.06 -2.16 0.07
CA GLY A 89 -1.90 -3.03 -0.11
C GLY A 89 -1.46 -3.66 1.22
N ASP A 90 -0.16 -3.90 1.37
CA ASP A 90 0.47 -4.20 2.67
C ASP A 90 0.76 -2.90 3.42
N LEU A 91 -0.04 -2.63 4.46
CA LEU A 91 -0.05 -1.34 5.16
C LEU A 91 1.17 -1.16 6.07
N GLY A 92 1.81 -0.01 5.95
CA GLY A 92 2.79 0.51 6.91
C GLY A 92 2.70 2.03 7.10
N TYR A 93 3.62 2.58 7.88
CA TYR A 93 3.71 4.00 8.16
C TYR A 93 5.16 4.46 7.98
N GLU A 94 5.35 5.58 7.29
CA GLU A 94 6.65 6.15 6.93
C GLU A 94 6.65 7.65 7.19
N LEU A 95 6.58 7.99 8.48
CA LEU A 95 6.57 9.36 8.99
C LEU A 95 7.13 9.42 10.40
N ASP A 96 7.55 10.60 10.83
CA ASP A 96 8.11 10.83 12.16
C ASP A 96 7.01 10.84 13.23
N LEU A 97 6.86 9.71 13.94
CA LEU A 97 5.86 9.54 14.99
C LEU A 97 6.01 10.54 16.15
N THR A 98 7.21 11.11 16.36
CA THR A 98 7.46 12.08 17.44
C THR A 98 6.87 13.46 17.16
N LYS A 99 6.45 13.70 15.92
CA LYS A 99 5.86 14.97 15.45
C LYS A 99 4.35 14.91 15.29
N LEU A 100 3.73 13.78 15.60
CA LEU A 100 2.29 13.62 15.50
C LEU A 100 1.56 14.46 16.55
N SER A 101 0.43 15.03 16.13
CA SER A 101 -0.55 15.55 17.09
C SER A 101 -1.14 14.41 17.92
N SER A 102 -1.72 14.72 19.08
CA SER A 102 -2.38 13.70 19.91
C SER A 102 -3.57 13.11 19.17
N GLU A 103 -4.27 13.93 18.40
CA GLU A 103 -5.41 13.56 17.56
C GLU A 103 -4.99 12.61 16.44
N ASP A 104 -3.92 12.92 15.70
CA ASP A 104 -3.42 12.04 14.62
C ASP A 104 -2.90 10.71 15.18
N SER A 105 -2.25 10.72 16.34
CA SER A 105 -1.77 9.50 16.99
C SER A 105 -2.92 8.54 17.34
N LEU A 106 -4.01 9.08 17.89
CA LEU A 106 -5.23 8.31 18.20
C LEU A 106 -5.91 7.79 16.93
N GLU A 107 -5.95 8.59 15.86
CA GLU A 107 -6.51 8.14 14.58
C GLU A 107 -5.67 7.00 13.97
N ILE A 108 -4.34 7.12 13.97
CA ILE A 108 -3.42 6.07 13.50
C ILE A 108 -3.61 4.77 14.29
N GLU A 109 -3.76 4.85 15.61
CA GLU A 109 -4.03 3.66 16.43
C GLU A 109 -5.33 2.97 16.00
N LYS A 110 -6.39 3.74 15.77
CA LYS A 110 -7.67 3.24 15.29
C LYS A 110 -7.54 2.62 13.90
N GLU A 111 -6.87 3.29 12.97
CA GLU A 111 -6.57 2.82 11.62
C GLU A 111 -5.83 1.47 11.62
N ILE A 112 -4.79 1.33 12.44
CA ILE A 112 -4.03 0.08 12.60
C ILE A 112 -4.95 -1.04 13.10
N ASN A 113 -5.80 -0.76 14.09
CA ASN A 113 -6.73 -1.74 14.62
C ASN A 113 -7.80 -2.15 13.59
N ASP A 114 -8.28 -1.22 12.79
CA ASP A 114 -9.24 -1.49 11.72
C ASP A 114 -8.59 -2.29 10.58
N TYR A 115 -7.37 -1.96 10.18
CA TYR A 115 -6.61 -2.76 9.21
C TYR A 115 -6.37 -4.17 9.71
N LYS A 116 -5.97 -4.36 10.97
CA LYS A 116 -5.78 -5.72 11.54
C LYS A 116 -7.03 -6.59 11.46
N LYS A 117 -8.22 -6.02 11.70
CA LYS A 117 -9.51 -6.74 11.56
C LYS A 117 -9.78 -7.17 10.11
N LEU A 118 -9.39 -6.32 9.15
CA LEU A 118 -9.65 -6.53 7.72
C LEU A 118 -8.47 -7.17 6.97
N ARG A 119 -7.29 -7.30 7.59
CA ARG A 119 -6.02 -7.62 6.93
C ARG A 119 -6.11 -8.86 6.07
N HIS A 120 -6.65 -9.94 6.61
CA HIS A 120 -6.77 -11.19 5.86
C HIS A 120 -7.68 -11.05 4.64
N LEU A 121 -8.78 -10.30 4.77
CA LEU A 121 -9.65 -10.00 3.63
C LEU A 121 -8.86 -9.18 2.61
N ILE A 122 -8.18 -8.11 3.03
CA ILE A 122 -7.48 -7.21 2.12
C ILE A 122 -6.34 -7.93 1.41
N GLN A 123 -5.41 -8.54 2.14
CA GLN A 123 -4.19 -9.12 1.57
C GLN A 123 -4.47 -10.40 0.75
N PHE A 124 -5.47 -11.20 1.13
CA PHE A 124 -5.66 -12.54 0.54
C PHE A 124 -7.05 -12.77 -0.08
N GLY A 125 -7.93 -11.77 -0.05
CA GLY A 125 -9.25 -11.84 -0.69
C GLY A 125 -9.20 -11.64 -2.20
N ASP A 126 -10.32 -11.92 -2.86
CA ASP A 126 -10.45 -11.70 -4.30
C ASP A 126 -10.59 -10.21 -4.59
N PHE A 127 -9.59 -9.66 -5.27
CA PHE A 127 -9.50 -8.24 -5.58
C PHE A 127 -10.17 -7.89 -6.92
N TYR A 128 -11.07 -6.92 -6.90
CA TYR A 128 -11.75 -6.40 -8.08
C TYR A 128 -11.57 -4.89 -8.21
N ARG A 129 -11.12 -4.45 -9.38
CA ARG A 129 -11.18 -3.05 -9.81
C ARG A 129 -12.60 -2.72 -10.25
N LEU A 130 -13.20 -1.66 -9.69
CA LEU A 130 -14.58 -1.29 -9.99
C LEU A 130 -14.70 -0.23 -11.08
N ASN A 131 -13.81 0.77 -11.10
CA ASN A 131 -13.83 1.88 -12.04
C ASN A 131 -12.43 2.11 -12.65
N HIS A 132 -12.39 2.50 -13.93
CA HIS A 132 -11.13 2.84 -14.61
C HIS A 132 -10.72 4.29 -14.30
N HIS A 133 -9.55 4.49 -13.70
CA HIS A 133 -9.05 5.79 -13.21
C HIS A 133 -8.99 6.92 -14.27
N LEU A 134 -8.94 6.60 -15.56
CA LEU A 134 -8.89 7.63 -16.61
C LEU A 134 -10.19 8.45 -16.75
N ALA A 135 -11.34 7.96 -16.25
CA ALA A 135 -12.60 8.70 -16.31
C ALA A 135 -12.96 9.43 -14.99
N ALA A 136 -12.44 8.96 -13.85
CA ALA A 136 -12.94 9.33 -12.52
C ALA A 136 -12.21 10.48 -11.81
N ILE A 137 -11.05 10.92 -12.29
CA ILE A 137 -10.32 12.06 -11.68
C ILE A 137 -11.12 13.39 -11.77
N ARG A 138 -12.21 13.43 -12.55
CA ARG A 138 -13.11 14.59 -12.63
C ARG A 138 -14.25 14.62 -11.62
N GLN A 139 -14.55 13.55 -10.88
CA GLN A 139 -15.69 13.55 -9.97
C GLN A 139 -15.37 12.85 -8.64
N HIS A 140 -15.43 13.66 -7.58
CA HIS A 140 -15.54 13.35 -6.15
C HIS A 140 -15.41 11.88 -5.71
N GLY A 141 -14.49 11.68 -4.76
CA GLY A 141 -14.06 10.41 -4.20
C GLY A 141 -15.19 9.41 -3.94
N THR A 142 -15.07 8.24 -4.56
CA THR A 142 -15.81 7.04 -4.20
C THR A 142 -14.93 5.82 -4.47
N SER A 143 -14.96 4.88 -3.54
CA SER A 143 -14.07 3.72 -3.40
C SER A 143 -13.92 2.91 -4.69
N PHE A 144 -12.67 2.66 -5.10
CA PHE A 144 -12.34 2.06 -6.40
C PHE A 144 -12.27 0.53 -6.40
N LEU A 145 -12.37 -0.11 -5.23
CA LEU A 145 -11.92 -1.48 -5.01
C LEU A 145 -12.96 -2.29 -4.22
N LYS A 146 -13.24 -3.52 -4.67
CA LYS A 146 -14.04 -4.49 -3.93
C LYS A 146 -13.18 -5.71 -3.63
N ILE A 147 -13.19 -6.13 -2.37
CA ILE A 147 -12.52 -7.34 -1.93
C ILE A 147 -13.57 -8.32 -1.41
N LYS A 148 -13.63 -9.52 -1.99
CA LYS A 148 -14.55 -10.58 -1.57
C LYS A 148 -13.81 -11.64 -0.76
N LYS A 149 -14.49 -12.19 0.25
CA LYS A 149 -13.97 -13.32 1.02
C LYS A 149 -14.00 -14.55 0.12
N LYS A 150 -12.86 -15.24 0.00
CA LYS A 150 -12.76 -16.55 -0.64
C LYS A 150 -13.52 -17.56 0.23
N PHE A 151 -14.45 -18.31 -0.36
CA PHE A 151 -15.23 -19.35 0.32
C PHE A 151 -14.38 -20.58 0.61
#